data_AF-A0A7S4SLJ0-F1
#
_entry.id   AF-A0A7S4SLJ0-F1
#
_cell.length_a   1.000
_cell.length_b   1.000
_cell.length_c   1.000
_cell.angle_alpha   90.00
_cell.angle_beta   90.00
_cell.angle_gamma   90.00
#
_symmetry.space_group_name_H-M   'P 1'
#
loop_
_entity.id
_entity.type
_entity.pdbx_description
1 polymer ?
#
loop_
_entity_poly.entity_id
_entity_poly.type
_entity_poly.pdbx_seq_one_letter_code
_entity_poly.pdbx_strand_id
1 'polypeptide(L)'
;YGFVERVPQRWFFEEYGIAFEVDAVTGENSKGPGARTLTKWIQPGYQDDNKMIMFQDRLEDLQQSIATHLASRDPKVKDNEWKVIKDYLSSLVVAMKLAVSTYNKYRHGCSDGSCNVWRGYPNLDEHVEIFEEKGYTSYTCDDDEVFARLDEKPFEDLEEVQSHYQKMLFYWNEDTNSTCFNIELTVQICEDYRPQYHEMSVHYAARYLNNIKRFLWVGGGDSMLLHEILKYPSLEVAVGLEIDQKVVRNCYKHFGTQPHFDNEKVQWWFGDAAKSLLMLPREYFGSFDLVLVDLSETVTSMSVTDKLDILGALALLVKPDGIILKNEVYFESFTSMFKYSVMVNWYDNPIICSQVMTMGSNTVDFLNPTLQDTDIENLFIKPLKEIDDPFEYYHDYANNVTSCPVCYKSDSDESSSQERSPGILLILEAENTSVNLEDADALKDILTGAIEEEGLAVVSTEVAQSVDSRAFVSIILQEGYVVARTVPEHNYVGFDIHFWSSFHKQEGVKVSLLAAVKGERKASSSFRIIAGGMFGKSTWKDDEKRRGPGSTEGCDATVDDVAYKAKQLSINNAFADMTQLIEGNELK
;
A
#
# COMPACT_ATOMS: atom_id res chain seq x y z
N TYR A 1 19.77 31.76 -32.86
CA TYR A 1 19.14 33.09 -32.93
C TYR A 1 19.71 33.95 -31.83
N GLY A 2 20.36 35.07 -32.17
CA GLY A 2 20.98 35.96 -31.18
C GLY A 2 19.96 36.92 -30.60
N PHE A 3 20.02 37.17 -29.30
CA PHE A 3 19.22 38.21 -28.66
C PHE A 3 19.67 39.59 -29.17
N VAL A 4 18.74 40.38 -29.71
CA VAL A 4 18.99 41.79 -30.07
C VAL A 4 19.09 42.64 -28.78
N GLU A 5 18.49 42.17 -27.69
CA GLU A 5 18.49 42.82 -26.37
C GLU A 5 18.98 41.86 -25.29
N ARG A 6 19.82 42.33 -24.34
CA ARG A 6 20.43 41.45 -23.31
C ARG A 6 19.43 40.77 -22.36
N VAL A 7 18.19 41.25 -22.26
CA VAL A 7 17.09 40.62 -21.51
C VAL A 7 15.80 40.97 -22.29
N PRO A 8 15.00 39.97 -22.69
CA PRO A 8 13.68 40.19 -23.28
C PRO A 8 12.81 41.14 -22.44
N GLN A 9 12.07 42.03 -23.09
CA GLN A 9 11.20 42.99 -22.42
C GLN A 9 9.90 42.37 -21.91
N ARG A 10 9.42 41.27 -22.49
CA ARG A 10 8.16 40.63 -22.11
C ARG A 10 8.39 39.18 -21.72
N TRP A 11 7.77 38.77 -20.63
CA TRP A 11 7.81 37.41 -20.13
C TRP A 11 6.39 36.91 -19.91
N PHE A 12 6.13 35.68 -20.36
CA PHE A 12 4.84 35.02 -20.29
C PHE A 12 5.06 33.66 -19.63
N PHE A 13 4.30 33.39 -18.58
CA PHE A 13 4.30 32.14 -17.83
C PHE A 13 2.85 31.67 -17.73
N GLU A 14 2.41 30.99 -18.78
CA GLU A 14 1.01 30.61 -18.96
C GLU A 14 0.50 29.69 -17.84
N GLU A 15 1.34 28.80 -17.30
CA GLU A 15 0.96 27.89 -16.21
C GLU A 15 0.52 28.62 -14.94
N TYR A 16 1.05 29.82 -14.70
CA TYR A 16 0.67 30.66 -13.55
C TYR A 16 -0.29 31.79 -13.96
N GLY A 17 -0.64 31.92 -15.23
CA GLY A 17 -1.34 33.11 -15.75
C GLY A 17 -0.60 34.41 -15.43
N ILE A 18 0.73 34.37 -15.36
CA ILE A 18 1.58 35.52 -15.03
C ILE A 18 2.29 35.97 -16.30
N ALA A 19 2.13 37.26 -16.63
CA ALA A 19 2.90 37.88 -17.69
C ALA A 19 3.19 39.32 -17.32
N PHE A 20 4.38 39.82 -17.68
CA PHE A 20 4.82 41.16 -17.31
C PHE A 20 5.89 41.72 -18.26
N GLU A 21 6.03 43.04 -18.22
CA GLU A 21 7.05 43.79 -18.95
C GLU A 21 8.15 44.26 -18.00
N VAL A 22 9.41 44.12 -18.42
CA VAL A 22 10.60 44.64 -17.74
C VAL A 22 11.34 45.60 -18.67
N ASP A 23 11.71 46.77 -18.14
CA ASP A 23 12.46 47.77 -18.90
C ASP A 23 13.59 48.41 -18.08
N ALA A 24 14.51 49.07 -18.76
CA ALA A 24 15.59 49.82 -18.14
C ALA A 24 15.06 51.05 -17.39
N VAL A 25 15.58 51.30 -16.20
CA VAL A 25 15.24 52.51 -15.43
C VAL A 25 15.89 53.72 -16.10
N THR A 26 15.09 54.61 -16.70
CA THR A 26 15.55 55.88 -17.28
C THR A 26 15.20 57.04 -16.33
N GLY A 27 16.20 57.73 -15.77
CA GLY A 27 16.02 58.87 -14.86
C GLY A 27 17.28 59.30 -14.11
N GLU A 28 17.31 60.55 -13.62
CA GLU A 28 18.48 61.20 -12.97
C GLU A 28 18.96 60.50 -11.67
N ASN A 29 18.18 59.58 -11.10
CA ASN A 29 18.53 58.76 -9.92
C ASN A 29 18.78 57.28 -10.27
N SER A 30 19.29 56.98 -11.47
CA SER A 30 19.56 55.59 -11.88
C SER A 30 20.66 54.95 -11.01
N LYS A 31 20.35 53.80 -10.40
CA LYS A 31 21.29 52.95 -9.65
C LYS A 31 22.27 52.22 -10.59
N GLY A 32 22.95 52.95 -11.47
CA GLY A 32 23.97 52.46 -12.40
C GLY A 32 23.44 51.90 -13.73
N PRO A 33 24.34 51.75 -14.73
CA PRO A 33 24.00 51.22 -16.04
C PRO A 33 23.58 49.74 -15.94
N GLY A 34 22.32 49.44 -16.27
CA GLY A 34 21.77 48.08 -16.32
C GLY A 34 20.68 47.76 -15.30
N ALA A 35 20.31 48.70 -14.42
CA ALA A 35 19.18 48.52 -13.51
C ALA A 35 17.86 48.44 -14.30
N ARG A 36 17.08 47.37 -14.08
CA ARG A 36 15.77 47.13 -14.69
C ARG A 36 14.68 47.14 -13.62
N THR A 37 13.46 47.48 -14.03
CA THR A 37 12.26 47.39 -13.20
C THR A 37 11.14 46.69 -13.96
N LEU A 38 10.23 46.05 -13.24
CA LEU A 38 8.94 45.68 -13.79
C LEU A 38 8.17 46.97 -14.06
N THR A 39 7.74 47.16 -15.30
CA THR A 39 7.02 48.38 -15.73
C THR A 39 5.52 48.15 -15.82
N LYS A 40 5.11 46.92 -16.15
CA LYS A 40 3.70 46.59 -16.37
C LYS A 40 3.42 45.11 -16.12
N TRP A 41 2.32 44.81 -15.44
CA TRP A 41 1.72 43.47 -15.45
C TRP A 41 0.80 43.33 -16.66
N ILE A 42 0.95 42.24 -17.42
CA ILE A 42 0.17 41.92 -18.62
C ILE A 42 -0.98 40.96 -18.27
N GLN A 43 -0.74 39.94 -17.46
CA GLN A 43 -1.76 39.00 -16.99
C GLN A 43 -1.90 39.08 -15.46
N PRO A 44 -3.12 38.82 -14.91
CA PRO A 44 -3.44 39.11 -13.52
C PRO A 44 -3.03 38.02 -12.53
N GLY A 45 -2.39 36.92 -12.94
CA GLY A 45 -2.03 35.81 -12.05
C GLY A 45 -1.16 36.22 -10.84
N TYR A 46 -0.51 37.38 -10.90
CA TYR A 46 0.23 37.94 -9.78
C TYR A 46 -0.63 38.39 -8.59
N GLN A 47 -1.95 38.52 -8.79
CA GLN A 47 -2.91 38.88 -7.75
C GLN A 47 -3.37 37.68 -6.93
N ASP A 48 -3.04 36.47 -7.38
CA ASP A 48 -3.30 35.21 -6.69
C ASP A 48 -2.05 34.81 -5.90
N ASP A 49 -2.17 34.81 -4.58
CA ASP A 49 -1.06 34.54 -3.67
C ASP A 49 -0.47 33.14 -3.86
N ASN A 50 -1.29 32.14 -4.20
CA ASN A 50 -0.83 30.77 -4.41
C ASN A 50 -0.03 30.67 -5.72
N LYS A 51 -0.51 31.32 -6.79
CA LYS A 51 0.24 31.39 -8.06
C LYS A 51 1.56 32.13 -7.90
N MET A 52 1.61 33.17 -7.06
CA MET A 52 2.85 33.87 -6.75
C MET A 52 3.81 33.08 -5.87
N ILE A 53 3.32 32.22 -4.99
CA ILE A 53 4.16 31.28 -4.22
C ILE A 53 4.76 30.24 -5.16
N MET A 54 3.95 29.56 -5.98
CA MET A 54 4.45 28.60 -6.97
C MET A 54 5.46 29.24 -7.95
N PHE A 55 5.21 30.50 -8.33
CA PHE A 55 6.12 31.27 -9.17
C PHE A 55 7.46 31.60 -8.47
N GLN A 56 7.45 31.76 -7.14
CA GLN A 56 8.65 31.93 -6.31
C GLN A 56 9.43 30.63 -6.18
N ASP A 57 8.74 29.51 -5.91
CA ASP A 57 9.37 28.20 -5.81
C ASP A 57 10.07 27.84 -7.14
N ARG A 58 9.38 28.09 -8.26
CA ARG A 58 9.98 27.89 -9.60
C ARG A 58 11.22 28.72 -9.85
N LEU A 59 11.28 29.93 -9.29
CA LEU A 59 12.47 30.79 -9.37
C LEU A 59 13.63 30.19 -8.57
N GLU A 60 13.36 29.64 -7.39
CA GLU A 60 14.37 28.99 -6.55
C GLU A 60 14.93 27.73 -7.23
N ASP A 61 14.06 26.87 -7.76
CA ASP A 61 14.44 25.70 -8.54
C ASP A 61 15.31 26.05 -9.74
N LEU A 62 14.91 27.08 -10.49
CA LEU A 62 15.66 27.54 -11.66
C LEU A 62 17.06 28.02 -11.26
N GLN A 63 17.17 28.77 -10.16
CA GLN A 63 18.46 29.22 -9.64
C GLN A 63 19.34 28.05 -9.22
N GLN A 64 18.77 27.05 -8.54
CA GLN A 64 19.49 25.86 -8.11
C GLN A 64 19.93 25.00 -9.30
N SER A 65 19.07 24.79 -10.29
CA SER A 65 19.38 24.06 -11.53
C SER A 65 20.50 24.73 -12.32
N ILE A 66 20.50 26.06 -12.42
CA ILE A 66 21.60 26.81 -13.05
C ILE A 66 22.92 26.62 -12.29
N ALA A 67 22.86 26.66 -10.95
CA ALA A 67 24.04 26.54 -10.08
C ALA A 67 24.65 25.12 -10.08
N THR A 68 23.84 24.08 -10.32
CA THR A 68 24.25 22.68 -10.20
C THR A 68 24.45 22.01 -11.56
N HIS A 69 23.42 22.00 -12.41
CA HIS A 69 23.37 21.23 -13.65
C HIS A 69 24.00 21.97 -14.84
N LEU A 70 24.05 23.32 -14.78
CA LEU A 70 24.61 24.16 -15.84
C LEU A 70 25.95 24.79 -15.48
N ALA A 71 26.54 24.39 -14.34
CA ALA A 71 27.87 24.80 -13.92
C ALA A 71 28.97 24.28 -14.87
N SER A 72 28.82 23.06 -15.39
CA SER A 72 29.72 22.45 -16.38
C SER A 72 29.12 22.48 -17.79
N ARG A 73 29.92 22.89 -18.78
CA ARG A 73 29.52 22.89 -20.20
C ARG A 73 29.43 21.47 -20.74
N ASP A 74 28.32 21.12 -21.39
CA ASP A 74 28.26 19.92 -22.25
C ASP A 74 29.16 20.15 -23.48
N PRO A 75 30.21 19.32 -23.68
CA PRO A 75 31.12 19.45 -24.81
C PRO A 75 30.45 19.30 -26.18
N LYS A 76 29.24 18.73 -26.26
CA LYS A 76 28.44 18.58 -27.50
C LYS A 76 27.78 19.89 -27.95
N VAL A 77 27.62 20.88 -27.06
CA VAL A 77 27.00 22.17 -27.37
C VAL A 77 28.06 23.18 -27.82
N LYS A 78 27.84 23.89 -28.93
CA LYS A 78 28.79 24.89 -29.44
C LYS A 78 28.90 26.08 -28.48
N ASP A 79 30.07 26.74 -28.42
CA ASP A 79 30.32 27.83 -27.48
C ASP A 79 29.34 29.01 -27.61
N ASN A 80 28.95 29.34 -28.84
CA ASN A 80 27.99 30.40 -29.12
C ASN A 80 26.57 30.03 -28.66
N GLU A 81 26.16 28.77 -28.81
CA GLU A 81 24.85 28.26 -28.36
C GLU A 81 24.82 28.18 -26.83
N TRP A 82 25.89 27.66 -26.23
CA TRP A 82 26.04 27.59 -24.77
C TRP A 82 25.98 28.96 -24.11
N LYS A 83 26.64 29.96 -24.72
CA LYS A 83 26.57 31.35 -24.27
C LYS A 83 25.14 31.90 -24.34
N VAL A 84 24.41 31.66 -25.43
CA VAL A 84 23.02 32.11 -25.60
C VAL A 84 22.10 31.47 -24.56
N ILE A 85 22.29 30.19 -24.23
CA ILE A 85 21.54 29.49 -23.18
C ILE A 85 21.77 30.14 -21.81
N LYS A 86 23.03 30.40 -21.44
CA LYS A 86 23.36 31.07 -20.18
C LYS A 86 22.79 32.49 -20.10
N ASP A 87 22.91 33.24 -21.19
CA ASP A 87 22.41 34.62 -21.27
C ASP A 87 20.87 34.64 -21.12
N TYR A 88 20.16 33.67 -21.70
CA TYR A 88 18.71 33.51 -21.55
C TYR A 88 18.31 33.17 -20.12
N LEU A 89 18.91 32.14 -19.53
CA LEU A 89 18.54 31.67 -18.18
C LEU A 89 18.88 32.71 -17.11
N SER A 90 20.00 33.41 -17.26
CA SER A 90 20.34 34.55 -16.39
C SER A 90 19.31 35.67 -16.51
N SER A 91 18.85 35.95 -17.74
CA SER A 91 17.81 36.96 -18.00
C SER A 91 16.45 36.57 -17.41
N LEU A 92 16.10 35.29 -17.49
CA LEU A 92 14.87 34.72 -16.93
C LEU A 92 14.84 34.85 -15.41
N VAL A 93 15.93 34.46 -14.73
CA VAL A 93 16.07 34.63 -13.27
C VAL A 93 15.92 36.09 -12.87
N VAL A 94 16.55 37.02 -13.60
CA VAL A 94 16.43 38.46 -13.33
C VAL A 94 14.99 38.94 -13.47
N ALA A 95 14.29 38.52 -14.54
CA ALA A 95 12.91 38.90 -14.78
C ALA A 95 11.96 38.38 -13.69
N MET A 96 12.08 37.10 -13.32
CA MET A 96 11.28 36.49 -12.25
C MET A 96 11.54 37.16 -10.89
N LYS A 97 12.81 37.46 -10.54
CA LYS A 97 13.15 38.22 -9.32
C LYS A 97 12.49 39.59 -9.27
N LEU A 98 12.44 40.30 -10.41
CA LEU A 98 11.79 41.60 -10.47
C LEU A 98 10.29 41.49 -10.21
N ALA A 99 9.63 40.49 -10.80
CA ALA A 99 8.21 40.22 -10.57
C ALA A 99 7.90 39.90 -9.09
N VAL A 100 8.63 38.96 -8.48
CA VAL A 100 8.50 38.59 -7.07
C VAL A 100 8.75 39.78 -6.13
N SER A 101 9.85 40.51 -6.35
CA SER A 101 10.18 41.67 -5.51
C SER A 101 9.17 42.82 -5.63
N THR A 102 8.53 42.94 -6.79
CA THR A 102 7.48 43.94 -7.02
C THR A 102 6.20 43.54 -6.31
N TYR A 103 5.79 42.27 -6.42
CA TYR A 103 4.67 41.71 -5.67
C TYR A 103 4.84 41.88 -4.15
N ASN A 104 6.00 41.51 -3.59
CA ASN A 104 6.28 41.63 -2.16
C ASN A 104 6.23 43.08 -1.65
N LYS A 105 6.57 44.07 -2.49
CA LYS A 105 6.41 45.49 -2.15
C LYS A 105 4.95 45.94 -2.06
N TYR A 106 4.06 45.35 -2.87
CA TYR A 106 2.62 45.68 -2.82
C TYR A 106 1.92 45.02 -1.63
N ARG A 107 2.37 43.83 -1.18
CA ARG A 107 1.79 43.12 -0.03
C ARG A 107 2.21 43.69 1.32
N HIS A 108 3.30 44.44 1.40
CA HIS A 108 3.85 44.95 2.66
C HIS A 108 3.68 46.47 2.77
N GLY A 109 2.46 46.92 3.06
CA GLY A 109 2.21 48.23 3.64
C GLY A 109 2.70 48.27 5.09
N CYS A 110 4.01 48.32 5.30
CA CYS A 110 4.59 48.48 6.64
C CYS A 110 4.49 49.94 7.07
N SER A 111 3.54 50.26 7.94
CA SER A 111 3.66 51.39 8.85
C SER A 111 4.19 50.88 10.21
N ASP A 112 4.87 51.77 10.94
CA ASP A 112 5.08 51.71 12.39
C ASP A 112 5.79 50.50 13.05
N GLY A 113 6.46 49.64 12.27
CA GLY A 113 7.48 48.72 12.82
C GLY A 113 6.94 47.47 13.53
N SER A 114 5.64 47.20 13.43
CA SER A 114 5.06 45.88 13.68
C SER A 114 4.72 45.22 12.35
N CYS A 115 5.50 44.19 11.97
CA CYS A 115 5.16 43.34 10.83
C CYS A 115 4.29 42.19 11.33
N ASN A 116 3.03 42.12 10.90
CA ASN A 116 2.23 40.91 11.02
C ASN A 116 2.76 39.90 9.98
N VAL A 117 3.56 38.95 10.43
CA VAL A 117 3.89 37.75 9.66
C VAL A 117 2.72 36.80 9.80
N TRP A 118 1.78 36.86 8.86
CA TRP A 118 0.80 35.78 8.69
C TRP A 118 1.51 34.59 8.04
N ARG A 119 2.19 33.76 8.83
CA ARG A 119 2.24 32.31 8.55
C ARG A 119 1.04 31.68 9.26
N GLY A 120 -0.15 31.98 8.75
CA GLY A 120 -1.31 31.14 8.95
C GLY A 120 -1.55 30.44 7.63
N TYR A 121 -1.73 29.12 7.63
CA TYR A 121 -2.50 28.47 6.58
C TYR A 121 -3.84 29.22 6.51
N PRO A 122 -4.13 30.00 5.46
CA PRO A 122 -5.32 30.81 5.42
C PRO A 122 -6.54 29.88 5.32
N ASN A 123 -7.49 30.04 6.23
CA ASN A 123 -8.89 29.63 6.14
C ASN A 123 -9.21 28.39 5.28
N LEU A 124 -9.28 27.22 5.92
CA LEU A 124 -9.89 26.01 5.34
C LEU A 124 -11.34 26.23 4.84
N ASP A 125 -12.04 27.26 5.33
CA ASP A 125 -13.44 27.51 4.97
C ASP A 125 -13.64 28.17 3.58
N GLU A 126 -12.64 28.87 3.04
CA GLU A 126 -12.70 29.43 1.66
C GLU A 126 -11.98 28.53 0.64
N HIS A 127 -11.34 27.46 1.08
CA HIS A 127 -10.64 26.52 0.20
C HIS A 127 -11.52 25.44 -0.42
N VAL A 128 -12.82 25.36 -0.06
CA VAL A 128 -13.74 24.37 -0.63
C VAL A 128 -13.83 24.46 -2.16
N GLU A 129 -13.66 25.64 -2.77
CA GLU A 129 -13.76 25.79 -4.23
C GLU A 129 -12.45 25.54 -5.01
N ILE A 130 -11.27 25.52 -4.37
CA ILE A 130 -9.99 25.19 -5.06
C ILE A 130 -9.65 23.70 -4.92
N PHE A 131 -10.21 23.00 -3.91
CA PHE A 131 -10.06 21.55 -3.76
C PHE A 131 -10.77 20.76 -4.87
N GLU A 132 -11.75 21.36 -5.58
CA GLU A 132 -12.45 20.71 -6.70
C GLU A 132 -11.69 20.78 -8.04
N GLU A 133 -10.79 21.75 -8.25
CA GLU A 133 -10.18 22.00 -9.57
C GLU A 133 -8.78 21.40 -9.77
N LYS A 134 -8.14 20.89 -8.71
CA LYS A 134 -6.85 20.18 -8.79
C LYS A 134 -6.89 18.83 -8.08
N GLY A 135 -7.72 17.92 -8.60
CA GLY A 135 -7.42 16.48 -8.69
C GLY A 135 -7.07 15.73 -7.39
N TYR A 136 -7.47 16.20 -6.21
CA TYR A 136 -7.45 15.37 -4.99
C TYR A 136 -8.85 14.82 -4.65
N THR A 137 -9.88 15.32 -5.33
CA THR A 137 -11.26 14.80 -5.31
C THR A 137 -11.62 14.08 -6.62
N SER A 138 -10.65 13.84 -7.52
CA SER A 138 -10.89 12.96 -8.66
C SER A 138 -11.21 11.58 -8.12
N TYR A 139 -12.39 11.09 -8.46
CA TYR A 139 -12.84 9.74 -8.15
C TYR A 139 -11.73 8.74 -8.46
N THR A 140 -11.60 7.76 -7.57
CA THR A 140 -10.61 6.70 -7.61
C THR A 140 -10.51 6.08 -9.00
N CYS A 141 -9.29 6.05 -9.55
CA CYS A 141 -8.85 5.15 -10.61
C CYS A 141 -9.74 5.08 -11.88
N ASP A 142 -10.58 6.09 -12.13
CA ASP A 142 -11.55 6.13 -13.25
C ASP A 142 -11.12 7.15 -14.32
N ASP A 143 -9.82 7.28 -14.55
CA ASP A 143 -9.30 8.17 -15.60
C ASP A 143 -9.03 7.40 -16.89
N ASP A 144 -10.10 7.21 -17.67
CA ASP A 144 -10.05 6.84 -19.09
C ASP A 144 -9.02 7.70 -19.87
N GLU A 145 -8.66 8.90 -19.41
CA GLU A 145 -7.62 9.76 -20.03
C GLU A 145 -6.18 9.29 -19.77
N VAL A 146 -5.87 8.66 -18.64
CA VAL A 146 -4.57 8.00 -18.44
C VAL A 146 -4.48 6.74 -19.32
N PHE A 147 -5.61 6.04 -19.49
CA PHE A 147 -5.76 4.89 -20.39
C PHE A 147 -5.78 5.26 -21.88
N ALA A 148 -6.26 6.45 -22.24
CA ALA A 148 -6.27 6.93 -23.63
C ALA A 148 -4.85 7.04 -24.21
N ARG A 149 -3.81 7.17 -23.37
CA ARG A 149 -2.40 7.08 -23.80
C ARG A 149 -1.91 5.65 -24.05
N LEU A 150 -2.59 4.64 -23.49
CA LEU A 150 -2.31 3.21 -23.76
C LEU A 150 -2.97 2.75 -25.08
N ASP A 151 -4.09 3.38 -25.47
CA ASP A 151 -4.86 3.03 -26.68
C ASP A 151 -4.23 3.51 -28.01
N GLU A 152 -3.32 4.49 -27.99
CA GLU A 152 -2.63 4.96 -29.21
C GLU A 152 -1.48 4.00 -29.67
N LYS A 153 -1.27 2.89 -28.94
CA LYS A 153 -0.36 1.73 -29.11
C LYS A 153 1.15 1.96 -28.94
N PRO A 154 1.73 1.27 -27.92
CA PRO A 154 2.68 0.17 -28.19
C PRO A 154 2.49 -1.10 -27.32
N PHE A 155 1.32 -1.30 -26.70
CA PHE A 155 1.10 -2.47 -25.83
C PHE A 155 0.49 -3.66 -26.57
N GLU A 156 1.10 -4.84 -26.43
CA GLU A 156 0.60 -6.12 -26.94
C GLU A 156 -0.04 -6.93 -25.81
N ASP A 157 -1.29 -7.36 -25.97
CA ASP A 157 -1.95 -8.24 -24.99
C ASP A 157 -1.21 -9.59 -24.90
N LEU A 158 -0.76 -9.94 -23.70
CA LEU A 158 -0.13 -11.22 -23.42
C LEU A 158 -1.15 -12.27 -22.99
N GLU A 159 -1.99 -11.93 -22.02
CA GLU A 159 -2.98 -12.85 -21.48
C GLU A 159 -4.11 -12.12 -20.76
N GLU A 160 -5.34 -12.56 -21.00
CA GLU A 160 -6.51 -12.18 -20.22
C GLU A 160 -6.93 -13.35 -19.32
N VAL A 161 -7.11 -13.08 -18.03
CA VAL A 161 -7.52 -14.08 -17.05
C VAL A 161 -8.75 -13.60 -16.29
N GLN A 162 -9.85 -14.35 -16.39
CA GLN A 162 -11.02 -14.17 -15.53
C GLN A 162 -10.91 -15.06 -14.28
N SER A 163 -10.99 -14.47 -13.09
CA SER A 163 -11.14 -15.21 -11.83
C SER A 163 -12.58 -15.16 -11.32
N HIS A 164 -12.81 -15.73 -10.13
CA HIS A 164 -14.09 -15.61 -9.45
C HIS A 164 -14.33 -14.20 -8.90
N TYR A 165 -13.28 -13.40 -8.78
CA TYR A 165 -13.30 -12.09 -8.12
C TYR A 165 -13.19 -10.94 -9.13
N GLN A 166 -12.32 -11.08 -10.13
CA GLN A 166 -11.92 -9.95 -10.98
C GLN A 166 -11.37 -10.41 -12.33
N LYS A 167 -11.29 -9.46 -13.27
CA LYS A 167 -10.64 -9.63 -14.57
C LYS A 167 -9.21 -9.07 -14.52
N MET A 168 -8.26 -9.85 -15.00
CA MET A 168 -6.84 -9.49 -15.08
C MET A 168 -6.41 -9.42 -16.53
N LEU A 169 -5.65 -8.38 -16.90
CA LEU A 169 -5.02 -8.25 -18.21
C LEU A 169 -3.51 -8.05 -18.05
N PHE A 170 -2.74 -8.91 -18.69
CA PHE A 170 -1.29 -8.79 -18.84
C PHE A 170 -0.98 -8.33 -20.25
N TYR A 171 -0.09 -7.35 -20.37
CA TYR A 171 0.26 -6.73 -21.63
C TYR A 171 1.74 -6.34 -21.64
N TRP A 172 2.35 -6.33 -22.82
CA TRP A 172 3.77 -6.07 -23.02
C TRP A 172 3.98 -4.73 -23.70
N ASN A 173 4.86 -3.91 -23.14
CA ASN A 173 5.29 -2.65 -23.73
C ASN A 173 6.50 -2.88 -24.63
N GLU A 174 6.36 -2.68 -25.94
CA GLU A 174 7.48 -2.82 -26.88
C GLU A 174 8.58 -1.77 -26.64
N ASP A 175 8.21 -0.54 -26.27
CA ASP A 175 9.17 0.57 -26.12
C ASP A 175 10.09 0.40 -24.91
N THR A 176 9.54 -0.07 -23.78
CA THR A 176 10.32 -0.30 -22.55
C THR A 176 10.73 -1.77 -22.38
N ASN A 177 10.31 -2.64 -23.31
CA ASN A 177 10.48 -4.09 -23.23
C ASN A 177 10.07 -4.63 -21.84
N SER A 178 8.92 -4.20 -21.35
CA SER A 178 8.46 -4.49 -19.98
C SER A 178 7.04 -5.03 -19.99
N THR A 179 6.79 -6.02 -19.15
CA THR A 179 5.45 -6.53 -18.90
C THR A 179 4.72 -5.62 -17.91
N CYS A 180 3.41 -5.47 -18.10
CA CYS A 180 2.50 -4.74 -17.25
C CYS A 180 1.26 -5.57 -16.94
N PHE A 181 0.60 -5.24 -15.85
CA PHE A 181 -0.59 -5.94 -15.35
C PHE A 181 -1.63 -4.92 -14.84
N ASN A 182 -2.88 -5.11 -15.25
CA ASN A 182 -4.02 -4.40 -14.70
C ASN A 182 -5.11 -5.36 -14.18
N ILE A 183 -5.91 -4.84 -13.24
CA ILE A 183 -7.12 -5.46 -12.73
C ILE A 183 -8.26 -4.52 -13.06
N GLU A 184 -9.26 -5.01 -13.80
CA GLU A 184 -10.45 -4.22 -14.15
C GLU A 184 -10.09 -2.83 -14.69
N LEU A 185 -9.16 -2.83 -15.65
CA LEU A 185 -8.53 -1.65 -16.26
C LEU A 185 -7.55 -0.90 -15.35
N THR A 186 -7.62 -0.97 -14.02
CA THR A 186 -6.66 -0.28 -13.14
C THR A 186 -5.27 -0.93 -13.18
N VAL A 187 -4.26 -0.21 -13.66
CA VAL A 187 -2.86 -0.67 -13.68
C VAL A 187 -2.38 -0.95 -12.26
N GLN A 188 -1.80 -2.12 -12.02
CA GLN A 188 -1.29 -2.51 -10.72
C GLN A 188 0.24 -2.41 -10.67
N ILE A 189 0.92 -2.92 -11.71
CA ILE A 189 2.38 -3.01 -11.75
C ILE A 189 2.89 -3.10 -13.20
N CYS A 190 4.06 -2.52 -13.44
CA CYS A 190 4.92 -2.84 -14.58
C CYS A 190 6.35 -3.13 -14.11
N GLU A 191 7.12 -3.86 -14.92
CA GLU A 191 8.49 -4.26 -14.58
C GLU A 191 9.47 -3.08 -14.45
N ASP A 192 9.26 -2.01 -15.21
CA ASP A 192 10.15 -0.85 -15.31
C ASP A 192 10.05 0.14 -14.14
N TYR A 193 8.99 0.08 -13.33
CA TYR A 193 8.83 0.94 -12.15
C TYR A 193 8.50 0.20 -10.85
N ARG A 194 8.83 -1.09 -10.79
CA ARG A 194 8.56 -1.94 -9.63
C ARG A 194 9.19 -1.43 -8.31
N PRO A 195 10.47 -1.02 -8.24
CA PRO A 195 11.07 -0.56 -6.99
C PRO A 195 10.38 0.67 -6.38
N GLN A 196 9.87 1.58 -7.21
CA GLN A 196 9.39 2.90 -6.82
C GLN A 196 8.23 2.84 -5.81
N TYR A 197 7.38 1.82 -5.91
CA TYR A 197 6.30 1.58 -4.96
C TYR A 197 6.73 0.64 -3.82
N HIS A 198 7.25 -0.55 -4.15
CA HIS A 198 7.43 -1.61 -3.15
C HIS A 198 8.60 -1.37 -2.21
N GLU A 199 9.74 -0.91 -2.73
CA GLU A 199 10.89 -0.59 -1.88
C GLU A 199 10.54 0.55 -0.95
N MET A 200 9.80 1.54 -1.45
CA MET A 200 9.30 2.65 -0.66
C MET A 200 8.38 2.20 0.47
N SER A 201 7.31 1.47 0.14
CA SER A 201 6.35 0.97 1.13
C SER A 201 7.00 0.17 2.26
N VAL A 202 8.00 -0.65 1.94
CA VAL A 202 8.67 -1.50 2.93
C VAL A 202 9.82 -0.77 3.63
N HIS A 203 10.80 -0.28 2.88
CA HIS A 203 12.06 0.22 3.45
C HIS A 203 11.92 1.62 4.04
N TYR A 204 11.04 2.47 3.54
CA TYR A 204 10.81 3.78 4.15
C TYR A 204 10.20 3.65 5.53
N ALA A 205 9.14 2.84 5.68
CA ALA A 205 8.53 2.54 6.96
C ALA A 205 9.51 1.85 7.92
N ALA A 206 10.34 0.94 7.40
CA ALA A 206 11.33 0.23 8.20
C ALA A 206 12.39 1.14 8.86
N ARG A 207 12.67 2.33 8.30
CA ARG A 207 13.63 3.28 8.90
C ARG A 207 13.26 3.73 10.30
N TYR A 208 11.97 3.68 10.63
CA TYR A 208 11.42 4.09 11.91
C TYR A 208 11.36 2.93 12.92
N LEU A 209 11.67 1.70 12.48
CA LEU A 209 11.57 0.49 13.29
C LEU A 209 12.96 -0.06 13.56
N ASN A 210 13.28 -0.35 14.83
CA ASN A 210 14.57 -0.93 15.22
C ASN A 210 14.84 -2.29 14.53
N ASN A 211 13.79 -3.09 14.38
CA ASN A 211 13.87 -4.41 13.79
C ASN A 211 12.49 -4.86 13.30
N ILE A 212 12.43 -5.63 12.22
CA ILE A 212 11.17 -6.22 11.73
C ILE A 212 11.23 -7.73 11.90
N LYS A 213 10.42 -8.26 12.81
CA LYS A 213 10.30 -9.70 13.07
C LYS A 213 8.97 -10.25 12.55
N ARG A 214 7.90 -9.47 12.65
CA ARG A 214 6.55 -9.86 12.29
C ARG A 214 5.99 -8.85 11.31
N PHE A 215 5.71 -9.31 10.11
CA PHE A 215 5.17 -8.51 9.01
C PHE A 215 3.81 -9.05 8.57
N LEU A 216 2.85 -8.17 8.32
CA LEU A 216 1.56 -8.53 7.71
C LEU A 216 1.31 -7.61 6.52
N TRP A 217 0.85 -8.19 5.41
CA TRP A 217 0.38 -7.41 4.26
C TRP A 217 -1.00 -7.89 3.82
N VAL A 218 -1.77 -6.97 3.23
CA VAL A 218 -3.12 -7.22 2.73
C VAL A 218 -3.20 -6.73 1.29
N GLY A 219 -3.73 -7.55 0.40
CA GLY A 219 -3.58 -7.38 -1.04
C GLY A 219 -2.15 -7.73 -1.47
N GLY A 220 -1.57 -6.95 -2.39
CA GLY A 220 -0.20 -7.15 -2.87
C GLY A 220 0.04 -8.56 -3.45
N GLY A 221 -0.96 -9.09 -4.16
CA GLY A 221 -0.90 -10.41 -4.77
C GLY A 221 0.24 -10.58 -5.79
N ASP A 222 0.80 -9.49 -6.30
CA ASP A 222 2.03 -9.50 -7.12
C ASP A 222 3.26 -10.02 -6.36
N SER A 223 3.20 -10.16 -5.03
CA SER A 223 4.24 -10.70 -4.15
C SER A 223 5.49 -9.82 -4.01
N MET A 224 5.45 -8.55 -4.41
CA MET A 224 6.62 -7.68 -4.32
C MET A 224 6.83 -7.06 -2.94
N LEU A 225 5.77 -6.76 -2.19
CA LEU A 225 5.92 -6.44 -0.76
C LEU A 225 6.58 -7.59 0.01
N LEU A 226 6.21 -8.83 -0.34
CA LEU A 226 6.84 -10.04 0.19
C LEU A 226 8.31 -10.16 -0.24
N HIS A 227 8.62 -9.89 -1.51
CA HIS A 227 9.99 -9.89 -2.00
C HIS A 227 10.89 -8.92 -1.22
N GLU A 228 10.41 -7.70 -0.97
CA GLU A 228 11.16 -6.67 -0.24
C GLU A 228 11.35 -7.01 1.23
N ILE A 229 10.32 -7.50 1.93
CA ILE A 229 10.43 -7.81 3.35
C ILE A 229 11.33 -9.04 3.63
N LEU A 230 11.40 -10.00 2.71
CA LEU A 230 12.27 -11.17 2.85
C LEU A 230 13.77 -10.82 2.86
N LYS A 231 14.14 -9.60 2.45
CA LYS A 231 15.52 -9.08 2.55
C LYS A 231 15.95 -8.85 4.01
N TYR A 232 15.01 -8.79 4.97
CA TYR A 232 15.31 -8.58 6.39
C TYR A 232 15.67 -9.90 7.10
N PRO A 233 16.92 -10.06 7.59
CA PRO A 233 17.35 -11.31 8.22
C PRO A 233 16.65 -11.59 9.55
N SER A 234 16.17 -10.54 10.21
CA SER A 234 15.41 -10.57 11.45
C SER A 234 13.99 -11.09 11.33
N LEU A 235 13.46 -11.17 10.11
CA LEU A 235 12.09 -11.57 9.87
C LEU A 235 11.87 -13.00 10.39
N GLU A 236 10.85 -13.17 11.23
CA GLU A 236 10.45 -14.44 11.83
C GLU A 236 9.17 -14.96 11.17
N VAL A 237 8.22 -14.07 10.85
CA VAL A 237 6.99 -14.41 10.11
C VAL A 237 6.51 -13.25 9.23
N ALA A 238 6.01 -13.61 8.06
CA ALA A 238 5.33 -12.74 7.11
C ALA A 238 3.97 -13.36 6.78
N VAL A 239 2.88 -12.63 7.02
CA VAL A 239 1.50 -13.10 6.80
C VAL A 239 0.83 -12.28 5.71
N GLY A 240 0.41 -12.93 4.63
CA GLY A 240 -0.25 -12.29 3.49
C GLY A 240 -1.73 -12.64 3.43
N LEU A 241 -2.58 -11.62 3.35
CA LEU A 241 -4.02 -11.76 3.13
C LEU A 241 -4.34 -11.32 1.70
N GLU A 242 -4.71 -12.26 0.83
CA GLU A 242 -5.02 -11.98 -0.58
C GLU A 242 -6.33 -12.65 -0.96
N ILE A 243 -7.23 -11.95 -1.64
CA ILE A 243 -8.53 -12.53 -2.00
C ILE A 243 -8.41 -13.55 -3.14
N ASP A 244 -7.52 -13.31 -4.10
CA ASP A 244 -7.45 -14.01 -5.37
C ASP A 244 -6.08 -14.64 -5.62
N GLN A 245 -5.98 -15.94 -5.36
CA GLN A 245 -4.79 -16.74 -5.68
C GLN A 245 -4.40 -16.69 -7.16
N LYS A 246 -5.32 -16.38 -8.09
CA LYS A 246 -4.95 -16.25 -9.50
C LYS A 246 -4.07 -15.04 -9.74
N VAL A 247 -4.18 -13.95 -8.98
CA VAL A 247 -3.27 -12.79 -9.08
C VAL A 247 -1.84 -13.26 -8.79
N VAL A 248 -1.64 -13.94 -7.66
CA VAL A 248 -0.34 -14.48 -7.25
C VAL A 248 0.27 -15.41 -8.30
N ARG A 249 -0.51 -16.37 -8.80
CA ARG A 249 -0.01 -17.34 -9.78
C ARG A 249 0.34 -16.72 -11.13
N ASN A 250 -0.46 -15.76 -11.60
CA ASN A 250 -0.18 -15.10 -12.87
C ASN A 250 0.95 -14.08 -12.75
N CYS A 251 1.09 -13.40 -11.61
CA CYS A 251 2.26 -12.55 -11.37
C CYS A 251 3.55 -13.38 -11.31
N TYR A 252 3.52 -14.56 -10.70
CA TYR A 252 4.66 -15.49 -10.79
C TYR A 252 4.97 -15.90 -12.23
N LYS A 253 3.94 -16.20 -13.03
CA LYS A 253 4.09 -16.59 -14.45
C LYS A 253 4.70 -15.48 -15.30
N HIS A 254 4.24 -14.24 -15.15
CA HIS A 254 4.58 -13.13 -16.05
C HIS A 254 5.74 -12.27 -15.55
N PHE A 255 5.89 -12.11 -14.23
CA PHE A 255 6.94 -11.28 -13.61
C PHE A 255 8.03 -12.11 -12.90
N GLY A 256 7.84 -13.42 -12.73
CA GLY A 256 8.77 -14.26 -11.97
C GLY A 256 8.75 -13.98 -10.46
N THR A 257 7.74 -13.27 -9.96
CA THR A 257 7.64 -12.90 -8.54
C THR A 257 7.30 -14.13 -7.69
N GLN A 258 8.23 -14.52 -6.82
CA GLN A 258 8.12 -15.76 -6.06
C GLN A 258 7.12 -15.59 -4.91
N PRO A 259 6.05 -16.41 -4.84
CA PRO A 259 5.12 -16.36 -3.72
C PRO A 259 5.68 -17.00 -2.45
N HIS A 260 6.79 -17.73 -2.55
CA HIS A 260 7.48 -18.37 -1.43
C HIS A 260 6.57 -19.26 -0.56
N PHE A 261 5.67 -20.04 -1.18
CA PHE A 261 4.85 -21.03 -0.47
C PHE A 261 5.69 -22.08 0.26
N ASP A 262 6.94 -22.25 -0.14
CA ASP A 262 7.95 -23.15 0.42
C ASP A 262 8.73 -22.56 1.61
N ASN A 263 8.61 -21.25 1.86
CA ASN A 263 9.32 -20.59 2.94
C ASN A 263 8.55 -20.70 4.26
N GLU A 264 9.17 -21.28 5.29
CA GLU A 264 8.55 -21.49 6.60
C GLU A 264 8.13 -20.20 7.32
N LYS A 265 8.73 -19.07 6.95
CA LYS A 265 8.38 -17.76 7.50
C LYS A 265 7.14 -17.16 6.84
N VAL A 266 6.73 -17.67 5.68
CA VAL A 266 5.68 -17.07 4.85
C VAL A 266 4.37 -17.82 5.06
N GLN A 267 3.29 -17.07 5.30
CA GLN A 267 1.95 -17.62 5.48
C GLN A 267 0.96 -16.86 4.60
N TRP A 268 0.54 -17.50 3.51
CA TRP A 268 -0.57 -16.99 2.71
C TRP A 268 -1.92 -17.45 3.24
N TRP A 269 -2.86 -16.52 3.29
CA TRP A 269 -4.26 -16.74 3.64
C TRP A 269 -5.12 -16.17 2.51
N PHE A 270 -5.63 -17.08 1.68
CA PHE A 270 -6.47 -16.73 0.56
C PHE A 270 -7.94 -16.58 0.97
N GLY A 271 -8.56 -15.48 0.58
CA GLY A 271 -9.97 -15.20 0.81
C GLY A 271 -10.20 -13.76 1.26
N ASP A 272 -11.47 -13.40 1.31
CA ASP A 272 -11.96 -12.08 1.75
C ASP A 272 -11.30 -11.65 3.07
N ALA A 273 -10.62 -10.50 3.04
CA ALA A 273 -9.87 -9.98 4.17
C ALA A 273 -10.74 -9.84 5.44
N ALA A 274 -12.01 -9.45 5.31
CA ALA A 274 -12.92 -9.34 6.45
C ALA A 274 -13.17 -10.71 7.11
N LYS A 275 -13.22 -11.78 6.32
CA LYS A 275 -13.35 -13.15 6.85
C LYS A 275 -12.01 -13.68 7.36
N SER A 276 -10.92 -13.40 6.66
CA SER A 276 -9.57 -13.80 7.05
C SER A 276 -9.18 -13.20 8.40
N LEU A 277 -9.45 -11.90 8.61
CA LEU A 277 -9.21 -11.21 9.87
C LEU A 277 -9.94 -11.87 11.04
N LEU A 278 -11.18 -12.31 10.84
CA LEU A 278 -11.99 -13.05 11.83
C LEU A 278 -11.43 -14.45 12.19
N MET A 279 -10.48 -14.94 11.40
CA MET A 279 -9.91 -16.29 11.50
C MET A 279 -8.44 -16.28 11.92
N LEU A 280 -7.81 -15.11 11.98
CA LEU A 280 -6.44 -15.01 12.44
C LEU A 280 -6.33 -15.46 13.91
N PRO A 281 -5.22 -16.12 14.29
CA PRO A 281 -4.96 -16.47 15.68
C PRO A 281 -5.03 -15.26 16.59
N ARG A 282 -5.59 -15.41 17.79
CA ARG A 282 -5.74 -14.28 18.71
C ARG A 282 -4.40 -13.66 19.11
N GLU A 283 -3.34 -14.46 19.18
CA GLU A 283 -1.98 -13.97 19.47
C GLU A 283 -1.38 -13.09 18.35
N TYR A 284 -2.02 -12.99 17.19
CA TYR A 284 -1.58 -12.11 16.11
C TYR A 284 -1.91 -10.64 16.38
N PHE A 285 -2.98 -10.37 17.13
CA PHE A 285 -3.41 -9.01 17.46
C PHE A 285 -2.45 -8.35 18.45
N GLY A 286 -1.96 -7.16 18.10
CA GLY A 286 -0.93 -6.42 18.83
C GLY A 286 0.49 -6.99 18.67
N SER A 287 0.76 -7.78 17.63
CA SER A 287 2.00 -8.54 17.48
C SER A 287 2.84 -8.19 16.24
N PHE A 288 2.37 -7.36 15.32
CA PHE A 288 3.11 -7.04 14.09
C PHE A 288 3.93 -5.76 14.20
N ASP A 289 5.20 -5.82 13.79
CA ASP A 289 6.08 -4.65 13.75
C ASP A 289 5.69 -3.71 12.61
N LEU A 290 5.30 -4.29 11.47
CA LEU A 290 4.88 -3.56 10.28
C LEU A 290 3.65 -4.24 9.66
N VAL A 291 2.61 -3.44 9.43
CA VAL A 291 1.40 -3.83 8.68
C VAL A 291 1.29 -2.97 7.43
N LEU A 292 1.28 -3.58 6.24
CA LEU A 292 1.07 -2.87 4.97
C LEU A 292 -0.30 -3.20 4.39
N VAL A 293 -1.04 -2.17 4.05
CA VAL A 293 -2.35 -2.29 3.42
C VAL A 293 -2.21 -1.82 1.97
N ASP A 294 -2.26 -2.78 1.06
CA ASP A 294 -2.12 -2.59 -0.38
C ASP A 294 -3.43 -3.00 -1.07
N LEU A 295 -4.47 -2.23 -0.77
CA LEU A 295 -5.83 -2.45 -1.24
C LEU A 295 -6.30 -1.22 -2.00
N SER A 296 -7.18 -1.42 -2.98
CA SER A 296 -7.95 -0.33 -3.56
C SER A 296 -8.94 0.26 -2.53
N GLU A 297 -9.29 1.53 -2.74
CA GLU A 297 -10.12 2.33 -1.81
C GLU A 297 -11.48 1.68 -1.48
N THR A 298 -12.11 1.01 -2.45
CA THR A 298 -13.45 0.40 -2.31
C THR A 298 -13.52 -0.74 -1.30
N VAL A 299 -12.40 -1.40 -1.02
CA VAL A 299 -12.37 -2.60 -0.15
C VAL A 299 -12.07 -2.24 1.30
N THR A 300 -11.27 -1.20 1.54
CA THR A 300 -10.69 -0.91 2.86
C THR A 300 -11.73 -0.50 3.93
N SER A 301 -12.88 0.04 3.49
CA SER A 301 -13.99 0.47 4.37
C SER A 301 -15.03 -0.63 4.65
N MET A 302 -14.86 -1.84 4.11
CA MET A 302 -15.80 -2.94 4.32
C MET A 302 -15.82 -3.41 5.78
N SER A 303 -17.00 -3.70 6.31
CA SER A 303 -17.18 -4.15 7.69
C SER A 303 -16.64 -5.56 7.95
N VAL A 304 -15.83 -5.70 9.00
CA VAL A 304 -15.35 -6.98 9.56
C VAL A 304 -16.28 -7.44 10.68
N THR A 305 -16.67 -6.51 11.56
CA THR A 305 -17.68 -6.70 12.60
C THR A 305 -18.64 -5.50 12.59
N ASP A 306 -19.69 -5.53 13.41
CA ASP A 306 -20.61 -4.39 13.55
C ASP A 306 -19.91 -3.08 13.99
N LYS A 307 -18.70 -3.20 14.57
CA LYS A 307 -17.92 -2.09 15.12
C LYS A 307 -16.60 -1.82 14.40
N LEU A 308 -16.13 -2.72 13.55
CA LEU A 308 -14.81 -2.61 12.90
C LEU A 308 -14.94 -2.79 11.39
N ASP A 309 -14.37 -1.87 10.64
CA ASP A 309 -14.01 -2.07 9.24
C ASP A 309 -12.66 -2.80 9.12
N ILE A 310 -12.24 -3.07 7.89
CA ILE A 310 -10.96 -3.77 7.61
C ILE A 310 -9.79 -2.97 8.18
N LEU A 311 -9.77 -1.65 7.99
CA LEU A 311 -8.68 -0.81 8.46
C LEU A 311 -8.57 -0.80 10.00
N GLY A 312 -9.68 -0.69 10.72
CA GLY A 312 -9.73 -0.74 12.18
C GLY A 312 -9.34 -2.12 12.72
N ALA A 313 -9.72 -3.21 12.04
CA ALA A 313 -9.27 -4.55 12.39
C ALA A 313 -7.77 -4.77 12.12
N LEU A 314 -7.21 -4.16 11.07
CA LEU A 314 -5.78 -4.17 10.77
C LEU A 314 -4.97 -3.34 11.77
N ALA A 315 -5.51 -2.21 12.23
CA ALA A 315 -4.90 -1.40 13.27
C ALA A 315 -4.69 -2.19 14.58
N LEU A 316 -5.58 -3.14 14.89
CA LEU A 316 -5.46 -4.03 16.04
C LEU A 316 -4.32 -5.06 15.94
N LEU A 317 -3.76 -5.30 14.75
CA LEU A 317 -2.64 -6.22 14.55
C LEU A 317 -1.29 -5.58 14.89
N VAL A 318 -1.21 -4.25 14.83
CA VAL A 318 0.02 -3.47 15.01
C VAL A 318 0.46 -3.50 16.48
N LYS A 319 1.75 -3.74 16.73
CA LYS A 319 2.34 -3.57 18.07
C LYS A 319 2.20 -2.12 18.56
N PRO A 320 2.27 -1.87 19.87
CA PRO A 320 2.33 -0.50 20.39
C PRO A 320 3.41 0.36 19.74
N ASP A 321 4.58 -0.23 19.47
CA ASP A 321 5.74 0.37 18.80
C ASP A 321 5.88 -0.01 17.32
N GLY A 322 4.83 -0.58 16.73
CA GLY A 322 4.78 -0.89 15.30
C GLY A 322 4.25 0.27 14.47
N ILE A 323 4.26 0.04 13.15
CA ILE A 323 3.73 0.97 12.14
C ILE A 323 2.72 0.23 11.27
N ILE A 324 1.63 0.91 10.92
CA ILE A 324 0.79 0.56 9.79
C ILE A 324 1.00 1.58 8.68
N LEU A 325 0.99 1.13 7.43
CA LEU A 325 1.03 1.97 6.24
C LEU A 325 -0.08 1.56 5.28
N LYS A 326 -0.78 2.54 4.72
CA LYS A 326 -1.76 2.38 3.63
C LYS A 326 -1.29 3.20 2.43
N ASN A 327 -1.30 2.60 1.25
CA ASN A 327 -1.18 3.35 0.00
C ASN A 327 -2.42 4.23 -0.17
N GLU A 328 -2.32 5.49 -0.58
CA GLU A 328 -3.41 6.49 -0.69
C GLU A 328 -3.68 7.34 0.57
N VAL A 329 -4.63 8.28 0.40
CA VAL A 329 -4.97 9.36 1.33
C VAL A 329 -5.96 8.84 2.39
N TYR A 330 -5.45 8.37 3.53
CA TYR A 330 -6.26 7.90 4.67
C TYR A 330 -5.95 8.67 5.95
N PHE A 331 -5.41 9.88 5.82
CA PHE A 331 -4.84 10.63 6.93
C PHE A 331 -5.84 10.86 8.07
N GLU A 332 -7.07 11.31 7.78
CA GLU A 332 -8.11 11.51 8.80
C GLU A 332 -8.39 10.22 9.60
N SER A 333 -8.61 9.11 8.91
CA SER A 333 -8.85 7.80 9.54
C SER A 333 -7.68 7.43 10.44
N PHE A 334 -6.45 7.60 9.98
CA PHE A 334 -5.25 7.33 10.76
C PHE A 334 -5.14 8.24 11.98
N THR A 335 -5.39 9.54 11.86
CA THR A 335 -5.36 10.48 13.01
C THR A 335 -6.39 10.13 14.09
N SER A 336 -7.49 9.45 13.73
CA SER A 336 -8.50 9.01 14.69
C SER A 336 -8.08 7.75 15.45
N MET A 337 -7.35 6.85 14.79
CA MET A 337 -6.94 5.54 15.32
C MET A 337 -5.55 5.55 15.98
N PHE A 338 -4.67 6.47 15.61
CA PHE A 338 -3.28 6.49 16.05
C PHE A 338 -2.91 7.83 16.66
N LYS A 339 -2.06 7.77 17.68
CA LYS A 339 -1.51 8.98 18.30
C LYS A 339 -0.66 9.77 17.33
N TYR A 340 0.21 9.11 16.58
CA TYR A 340 1.07 9.72 15.58
C TYR A 340 0.68 9.22 14.21
N SER A 341 0.49 10.17 13.29
CA SER A 341 0.20 9.87 11.89
C SER A 341 1.02 10.79 11.01
N VAL A 342 1.50 10.28 9.88
CA VAL A 342 2.18 11.07 8.86
C VAL A 342 1.66 10.66 7.49
N MET A 343 1.48 11.65 6.64
CA MET A 343 1.22 11.45 5.23
C MET A 343 2.48 11.84 4.46
N VAL A 344 3.01 10.91 3.67
CA VAL A 344 4.18 11.16 2.83
C VAL A 344 3.78 11.14 1.36
N ASN A 345 4.26 12.11 0.61
CA ASN A 345 4.08 12.21 -0.83
C ASN A 345 5.36 11.80 -1.53
N TRP A 346 5.30 10.70 -2.28
CA TRP A 346 6.46 10.17 -2.98
C TRP A 346 6.41 10.50 -4.46
N TYR A 347 7.03 11.63 -4.83
CA TYR A 347 7.01 12.17 -6.19
C TYR A 347 7.62 11.26 -7.26
N ASP A 348 8.48 10.31 -6.87
CA ASP A 348 9.10 9.36 -7.79
C ASP A 348 8.25 8.08 -8.02
N ASN A 349 7.13 7.89 -7.31
CA ASN A 349 6.18 6.80 -7.59
C ASN A 349 5.35 7.17 -8.83
N PRO A 350 5.19 6.32 -9.85
CA PRO A 350 4.26 6.63 -10.94
C PRO A 350 2.85 6.94 -10.42
N ILE A 351 2.26 8.02 -10.93
CA ILE A 351 0.90 8.41 -10.57
C ILE A 351 -0.05 7.44 -11.29
N ILE A 352 -0.48 6.40 -10.57
CA ILE A 352 -1.55 5.50 -11.02
C ILE A 352 -2.90 6.00 -10.49
N CYS A 353 -3.03 6.10 -9.16
CA CYS A 353 -4.17 6.76 -8.51
C CYS A 353 -3.71 7.82 -7.50
N SER A 354 -2.64 7.55 -6.74
CA SER A 354 -2.03 8.51 -5.81
C SER A 354 -0.54 8.23 -5.60
N GLN A 355 0.23 9.27 -5.28
CA GLN A 355 1.64 9.17 -4.83
C GLN A 355 1.76 9.17 -3.31
N VAL A 356 0.63 9.17 -2.61
CA VAL A 356 0.58 9.33 -1.15
C VAL A 356 0.66 7.99 -0.45
N MET A 357 1.39 7.94 0.66
CA MET A 357 1.33 6.86 1.64
C MET A 357 1.02 7.45 3.02
N THR A 358 0.06 6.84 3.72
CA THR A 358 -0.32 7.24 5.07
C THR A 358 0.26 6.24 6.07
N MET A 359 1.03 6.70 7.05
CA MET A 359 1.57 5.89 8.15
C MET A 359 0.97 6.28 9.51
N GLY A 360 0.80 5.30 10.38
CA GLY A 360 0.24 5.47 11.72
C GLY A 360 0.99 4.64 12.76
N SER A 361 1.17 5.22 13.95
CA SER A 361 1.77 4.54 15.11
C SER A 361 1.27 5.13 16.42
N ASN A 362 1.26 4.32 17.48
CA ASN A 362 0.92 4.79 18.83
C ASN A 362 2.12 5.34 19.61
N THR A 363 3.34 4.97 19.25
CA THR A 363 4.55 5.42 19.95
C THR A 363 5.64 6.01 19.07
N VAL A 364 5.68 5.70 17.77
CA VAL A 364 6.66 6.27 16.85
C VAL A 364 6.26 7.71 16.53
N ASP A 365 7.00 8.68 17.07
CA ASP A 365 6.86 10.08 16.67
C ASP A 365 7.61 10.34 15.37
N PHE A 366 6.88 10.44 14.26
CA PHE A 366 7.44 10.68 12.94
C PHE A 366 8.18 12.02 12.81
N LEU A 367 7.94 13.03 13.67
CA LEU A 367 8.72 14.27 13.67
C LEU A 367 10.03 14.19 14.43
N ASN A 368 10.14 13.27 15.40
CA ASN A 368 11.36 13.11 16.19
C ASN A 368 11.81 11.63 16.28
N PRO A 369 11.89 10.90 15.15
CA PRO A 369 12.28 9.51 15.16
C PRO A 369 13.80 9.37 15.28
N THR A 370 14.26 8.21 15.75
CA THR A 370 15.64 7.79 15.50
C THR A 370 15.63 6.94 14.24
N LEU A 371 15.93 7.57 13.10
CA LEU A 371 15.98 6.87 11.82
C LEU A 371 17.23 6.01 11.71
N GLN A 372 17.10 4.85 11.08
CA GLN A 372 18.21 3.97 10.77
C GLN A 372 18.13 3.44 9.33
N ASP A 373 19.27 3.36 8.66
CA ASP A 373 19.37 2.64 7.39
C ASP A 373 19.45 1.13 7.65
N THR A 374 19.03 0.37 6.66
CA THR A 374 19.18 -1.09 6.66
C THR A 374 20.47 -1.46 5.92
N ASP A 375 21.04 -2.63 6.23
CA ASP A 375 22.22 -3.16 5.53
C ASP A 375 21.88 -3.72 4.12
N ILE A 376 20.74 -3.31 3.55
CA ILE A 376 20.26 -3.78 2.24
C ILE A 376 20.86 -2.89 1.16
N GLU A 377 21.59 -3.51 0.23
CA GLU A 377 22.25 -2.80 -0.87
C GLU A 377 21.31 -2.60 -2.07
N ASN A 378 21.63 -1.61 -2.91
CA ASN A 378 20.97 -1.32 -4.19
C ASN A 378 19.48 -0.92 -4.08
N LEU A 379 19.09 -0.27 -2.98
CA LEU A 379 17.76 0.32 -2.88
C LEU A 379 17.65 1.58 -3.75
N PHE A 380 16.47 1.79 -4.33
CA PHE A 380 16.00 3.03 -4.93
C PHE A 380 16.00 4.17 -3.90
N ILE A 381 15.69 3.84 -2.63
CA ILE A 381 15.74 4.82 -1.54
C ILE A 381 17.18 5.21 -1.23
N LYS A 382 17.47 6.51 -1.30
CA LYS A 382 18.79 7.06 -0.95
C LYS A 382 19.14 6.80 0.51
N PRO A 383 20.38 6.43 0.86
CA PRO A 383 20.83 6.31 2.25
C PRO A 383 20.61 7.60 3.06
N LEU A 384 20.34 7.50 4.36
CA LEU A 384 20.11 8.65 5.25
C LEU A 384 21.25 9.68 5.23
N LYS A 385 22.50 9.23 5.04
CA LYS A 385 23.68 10.12 4.93
C LYS A 385 23.66 11.03 3.69
N GLU A 386 22.83 10.70 2.69
CA GLU A 386 22.66 11.44 1.42
C GLU A 386 21.35 12.25 1.41
N ILE A 387 20.59 12.23 2.50
CA ILE A 387 19.34 12.98 2.66
C ILE A 387 19.63 14.25 3.45
N ASP A 388 19.47 15.40 2.80
CA ASP A 388 19.67 16.72 3.42
C ASP A 388 18.50 17.11 4.34
N ASP A 389 17.27 16.76 3.93
CA ASP A 389 16.05 16.99 4.70
C ASP A 389 15.23 15.69 4.83
N PRO A 390 15.15 15.06 6.02
CA PRO A 390 14.37 13.84 6.22
C PRO A 390 12.85 14.05 6.06
N PHE A 391 12.39 15.30 6.04
CA PHE A 391 10.99 15.67 5.88
C PHE A 391 10.63 16.09 4.46
N GLU A 392 11.54 15.98 3.49
CA GLU A 392 11.31 16.36 2.08
C GLU A 392 10.01 15.77 1.51
N TYR A 393 9.66 14.56 1.93
CA TYR A 393 8.48 13.84 1.46
C TYR A 393 7.26 13.99 2.36
N TYR A 394 7.34 14.73 3.47
CA TYR A 394 6.21 14.90 4.39
C TYR A 394 5.20 15.87 3.80
N HIS A 395 3.94 15.43 3.71
CA HIS A 395 2.81 16.30 3.36
C HIS A 395 2.07 16.75 4.61
N ASP A 396 1.64 15.81 5.47
CA ASP A 396 0.93 16.10 6.72
C ASP A 396 1.51 15.30 7.89
N TYR A 397 1.35 15.84 9.10
CA TYR A 397 1.66 15.17 10.36
C TYR A 397 0.63 15.51 11.43
N ALA A 398 0.26 14.51 12.22
CA ALA A 398 -0.64 14.68 13.36
C ALA A 398 -0.08 13.99 14.61
N ASN A 399 -0.18 14.70 15.73
CA ASN A 399 -0.01 14.16 17.07
C ASN A 399 -1.34 14.33 17.81
N ASN A 400 -2.21 13.34 17.71
CA ASN A 400 -3.52 13.37 18.32
C ASN A 400 -3.47 12.66 19.68
N VAL A 401 -3.21 13.41 20.76
CA VAL A 401 -3.24 12.87 22.14
C VAL A 401 -4.62 12.37 22.58
N THR A 402 -5.67 12.77 21.85
CA THR A 402 -7.05 12.30 22.06
C THR A 402 -7.44 11.18 21.10
N SER A 403 -6.52 10.70 20.25
CA SER A 403 -6.77 9.53 19.42
C SER A 403 -7.25 8.41 20.31
N CYS A 404 -8.31 7.72 19.89
CA CYS A 404 -8.74 6.52 20.56
C CYS A 404 -8.04 5.37 19.85
N PRO A 405 -6.92 4.85 20.37
CA PRO A 405 -6.35 3.63 19.79
C PRO A 405 -7.47 2.60 19.75
N VAL A 406 -7.59 1.84 18.66
CA VAL A 406 -8.61 0.78 18.64
C VAL A 406 -8.25 -0.17 19.79
N CYS A 407 -8.96 -0.08 20.91
CA CYS A 407 -8.64 -0.83 22.11
C CYS A 407 -9.28 -2.21 22.04
N TYR A 408 -8.53 -3.19 22.47
CA TYR A 408 -9.03 -4.53 22.69
C TYR A 408 -9.34 -4.72 24.18
N LYS A 409 -10.62 -4.92 24.56
CA LYS A 409 -10.99 -5.49 25.86
C LYS A 409 -11.30 -6.97 25.69
N SER A 410 -10.86 -7.79 26.65
CA SER A 410 -11.05 -9.25 26.60
C SER A 410 -12.43 -9.71 27.06
N ASP A 411 -13.38 -8.80 27.26
CA ASP A 411 -14.66 -9.14 27.86
C ASP A 411 -15.60 -9.70 26.79
N SER A 412 -15.60 -11.03 26.75
CA SER A 412 -16.51 -11.83 25.95
C SER A 412 -17.93 -11.64 26.50
N ASP A 413 -18.73 -10.84 25.83
CA ASP A 413 -20.15 -11.17 25.72
C ASP A 413 -20.19 -12.52 24.99
N GLU A 414 -20.25 -13.61 25.76
CA GLU A 414 -20.34 -14.95 25.18
C GLU A 414 -21.61 -15.01 24.34
N SER A 415 -21.44 -15.11 23.01
CA SER A 415 -22.59 -15.29 22.13
C SER A 415 -23.40 -16.50 22.61
N SER A 416 -24.71 -16.31 22.68
CA SER A 416 -25.63 -17.38 23.06
C SER A 416 -25.83 -18.41 21.94
N SER A 417 -25.47 -18.06 20.70
CA SER A 417 -25.62 -18.91 19.52
C SER A 417 -24.47 -18.78 18.53
N GLN A 418 -24.15 -19.88 17.86
CA GLN A 418 -23.21 -19.88 16.75
C GLN A 418 -23.89 -19.26 15.52
N GLU A 419 -23.52 -18.04 15.16
CA GLU A 419 -24.09 -17.34 13.98
C GLU A 419 -23.39 -17.71 12.68
N ARG A 420 -22.09 -18.02 12.75
CA ARG A 420 -21.24 -18.37 11.61
C ARG A 420 -20.47 -19.65 11.91
N SER A 421 -20.17 -20.42 10.88
CA SER A 421 -19.23 -21.53 10.98
C SER A 421 -18.18 -21.39 9.88
N PRO A 422 -17.06 -20.71 10.18
CA PRO A 422 -15.95 -20.61 9.24
C PRO A 422 -15.08 -21.88 9.28
N GLY A 423 -14.33 -22.09 8.20
CA GLY A 423 -13.35 -23.16 8.06
C GLY A 423 -12.03 -22.62 7.53
N ILE A 424 -10.95 -23.38 7.72
CA ILE A 424 -9.64 -23.11 7.13
C ILE A 424 -9.21 -24.36 6.39
N LEU A 425 -9.04 -24.24 5.07
CA LEU A 425 -8.41 -25.25 4.24
C LEU A 425 -6.92 -24.91 4.12
N LEU A 426 -6.07 -25.75 4.69
CA LEU A 426 -4.63 -25.70 4.45
C LEU A 426 -4.30 -26.66 3.31
N ILE A 427 -3.72 -26.11 2.25
CA ILE A 427 -3.09 -26.90 1.19
C ILE A 427 -1.64 -27.09 1.57
N LEU A 428 -1.18 -28.34 1.53
CA LEU A 428 0.18 -28.72 1.85
C LEU A 428 0.68 -29.66 0.75
N GLU A 429 1.86 -29.37 0.21
CA GLU A 429 2.52 -30.23 -0.76
C GLU A 429 3.86 -30.68 -0.20
N ALA A 430 4.22 -31.94 -0.42
CA ALA A 430 5.49 -32.50 -0.02
C ALA A 430 6.12 -33.26 -1.18
N GLU A 431 7.34 -32.87 -1.52
CA GLU A 431 8.21 -33.50 -2.51
C GLU A 431 9.32 -34.31 -1.83
N ASN A 432 10.00 -35.14 -2.61
CA ASN A 432 11.13 -35.97 -2.14
C ASN A 432 10.78 -36.83 -0.93
N THR A 433 9.55 -37.31 -0.85
CA THR A 433 9.12 -38.24 0.20
C THR A 433 9.87 -39.58 0.08
N SER A 434 10.07 -40.26 1.21
CA SER A 434 10.80 -41.55 1.25
C SER A 434 9.96 -42.71 1.78
N VAL A 435 8.66 -42.50 1.95
CA VAL A 435 7.69 -43.55 2.25
C VAL A 435 7.20 -44.24 0.98
N ASN A 436 6.68 -45.46 1.12
CA ASN A 436 6.04 -46.13 0.00
C ASN A 436 4.67 -45.49 -0.29
N LEU A 437 4.57 -44.72 -1.36
CA LEU A 437 3.34 -44.04 -1.79
C LEU A 437 2.41 -44.91 -2.65
N GLU A 438 2.84 -46.12 -3.03
CA GLU A 438 2.05 -47.07 -3.82
C GLU A 438 1.15 -47.96 -2.95
N ASP A 439 1.42 -48.05 -1.64
CA ASP A 439 0.59 -48.82 -0.71
C ASP A 439 -0.36 -47.89 0.03
N ALA A 440 -1.58 -47.81 -0.47
CA ALA A 440 -2.58 -46.88 0.01
C ALA A 440 -3.06 -47.20 1.45
N ASP A 441 -3.06 -48.48 1.83
CA ASP A 441 -3.41 -48.92 3.19
C ASP A 441 -2.30 -48.60 4.19
N ALA A 442 -1.03 -48.88 3.84
CA ALA A 442 0.11 -48.52 4.67
C ALA A 442 0.22 -47.00 4.85
N LEU A 443 -0.02 -46.23 3.78
CA LEU A 443 -0.06 -44.77 3.85
C LEU A 443 -1.18 -44.30 4.78
N LYS A 444 -2.39 -44.86 4.66
CA LYS A 444 -3.51 -44.56 5.57
C LYS A 444 -3.13 -44.78 7.03
N ASP A 445 -2.49 -45.91 7.37
CA ASP A 445 -2.11 -46.21 8.75
C ASP A 445 -1.07 -45.20 9.28
N ILE A 446 -0.07 -44.84 8.48
CA ILE A 446 0.96 -43.84 8.83
C ILE A 446 0.34 -42.46 9.06
N LEU A 447 -0.52 -42.00 8.15
CA LEU A 447 -1.16 -40.68 8.24
C LEU A 447 -2.15 -40.61 9.41
N THR A 448 -2.90 -41.68 9.64
CA THR A 448 -3.86 -41.77 10.76
C THR A 448 -3.13 -41.67 12.09
N GLY A 449 -2.03 -42.42 12.27
CA GLY A 449 -1.22 -42.34 13.49
C GLY A 449 -0.67 -40.93 13.74
N ALA A 450 -0.16 -40.26 12.71
CA ALA A 450 0.35 -38.90 12.82
C ALA A 450 -0.72 -37.87 13.22
N ILE A 451 -1.96 -38.06 12.78
CA ILE A 451 -3.09 -37.19 13.13
C ILE A 451 -3.58 -37.46 14.57
N GLU A 452 -3.61 -38.72 15.00
CA GLU A 452 -3.99 -39.09 16.36
C GLU A 452 -3.00 -38.57 17.41
N GLU A 453 -1.72 -38.47 17.08
CA GLU A 453 -0.68 -37.86 17.95
C GLU A 453 -0.96 -36.37 18.26
N GLU A 454 -1.63 -35.65 17.35
CA GLU A 454 -2.11 -34.26 17.57
C GLU A 454 -3.42 -34.20 18.39
N GLY A 455 -3.87 -35.36 18.88
CA GLY A 455 -5.07 -35.51 19.69
C GLY A 455 -6.36 -35.20 18.93
N LEU A 456 -6.41 -35.50 17.63
CA LEU A 456 -7.59 -35.37 16.79
C LEU A 456 -8.36 -36.68 16.73
N ALA A 457 -9.70 -36.60 16.73
CA ALA A 457 -10.55 -37.79 16.77
C ALA A 457 -10.92 -38.25 15.36
N VAL A 458 -10.36 -39.39 14.93
CA VAL A 458 -10.68 -40.02 13.65
C VAL A 458 -12.07 -40.67 13.72
N VAL A 459 -12.93 -40.30 12.77
CA VAL A 459 -14.31 -40.80 12.64
C VAL A 459 -14.35 -41.96 11.66
N SER A 460 -13.73 -41.80 10.49
CA SER A 460 -13.65 -42.81 9.46
C SER A 460 -12.47 -42.55 8.54
N THR A 461 -12.03 -43.59 7.84
CA THR A 461 -10.97 -43.52 6.84
C THR A 461 -11.42 -44.23 5.58
N GLU A 462 -11.23 -43.63 4.43
CA GLU A 462 -11.52 -44.21 3.12
C GLU A 462 -10.26 -44.18 2.27
N VAL A 463 -10.05 -45.25 1.50
CA VAL A 463 -8.89 -45.38 0.61
C VAL A 463 -9.38 -45.74 -0.78
N ALA A 464 -8.86 -45.03 -1.78
CA ALA A 464 -9.03 -45.39 -3.18
C ALA A 464 -7.66 -45.43 -3.85
N GLN A 465 -7.48 -46.38 -4.76
CA GLN A 465 -6.27 -46.52 -5.55
C GLN A 465 -6.62 -46.56 -7.04
N SER A 466 -5.91 -45.76 -7.83
CA SER A 466 -6.08 -45.73 -9.28
C SER A 466 -5.23 -46.80 -9.97
N VAL A 467 -5.47 -46.96 -11.28
CA VAL A 467 -4.77 -47.96 -12.13
C VAL A 467 -3.27 -47.66 -12.26
N ASP A 468 -2.86 -46.39 -12.12
CA ASP A 468 -1.48 -45.90 -12.16
C ASP A 468 -0.83 -45.81 -10.76
N SER A 469 -1.29 -46.62 -9.80
CA SER A 469 -0.77 -46.68 -8.43
C SER A 469 -0.93 -45.40 -7.58
N ARG A 470 -1.63 -44.37 -8.07
CA ARG A 470 -1.93 -43.18 -7.26
C ARG A 470 -2.92 -43.54 -6.16
N ALA A 471 -2.58 -43.16 -4.94
CA ALA A 471 -3.37 -43.38 -3.76
C ALA A 471 -4.13 -42.11 -3.37
N PHE A 472 -5.37 -42.29 -2.98
CA PHE A 472 -6.24 -41.28 -2.39
C PHE A 472 -6.64 -41.78 -1.00
N VAL A 473 -6.16 -41.09 0.03
CA VAL A 473 -6.48 -41.42 1.43
C VAL A 473 -7.30 -40.28 2.01
N SER A 474 -8.52 -40.56 2.44
CA SER A 474 -9.42 -39.61 3.07
C SER A 474 -9.61 -39.97 4.54
N ILE A 475 -9.21 -39.09 5.45
CA ILE A 475 -9.34 -39.26 6.89
C ILE A 475 -10.35 -38.23 7.39
N ILE A 476 -11.50 -38.69 7.84
CA ILE A 476 -12.58 -37.85 8.36
C ILE A 476 -12.39 -37.71 9.88
N LEU A 477 -12.37 -36.48 10.36
CA LEU A 477 -12.17 -36.12 11.76
C LEU A 477 -13.44 -35.48 12.32
N GLN A 478 -13.55 -35.39 13.64
CA GLN A 478 -14.62 -34.58 14.25
C GLN A 478 -14.42 -33.09 13.95
N GLU A 479 -13.17 -32.65 13.84
CA GLU A 479 -12.73 -31.27 13.66
C GLU A 479 -12.56 -30.84 12.20
N GLY A 480 -12.54 -31.80 11.28
CA GLY A 480 -12.20 -31.55 9.88
C GLY A 480 -12.10 -32.80 9.02
N TYR A 481 -11.35 -32.69 7.94
CA TYR A 481 -10.84 -33.83 7.19
C TYR A 481 -9.40 -33.59 6.73
N VAL A 482 -8.70 -34.69 6.44
CA VAL A 482 -7.42 -34.69 5.73
C VAL A 482 -7.56 -35.59 4.51
N VAL A 483 -7.28 -35.07 3.31
CA VAL A 483 -7.21 -35.87 2.08
C VAL A 483 -5.78 -35.84 1.57
N ALA A 484 -5.16 -37.01 1.40
CA ALA A 484 -3.85 -37.16 0.78
C ALA A 484 -3.98 -37.72 -0.63
N ARG A 485 -3.26 -37.14 -1.59
CA ARG A 485 -3.20 -37.54 -3.00
C ARG A 485 -1.75 -37.80 -3.38
N THR A 486 -1.42 -39.01 -3.79
CA THR A 486 -0.04 -39.36 -4.13
C THR A 486 0.23 -39.32 -5.63
N VAL A 487 1.48 -39.00 -5.97
CA VAL A 487 2.04 -39.17 -7.30
C VAL A 487 3.38 -39.92 -7.12
N PRO A 488 3.36 -41.27 -7.00
CA PRO A 488 4.51 -42.06 -6.60
C PRO A 488 5.73 -41.88 -7.50
N GLU A 489 5.51 -41.73 -8.82
CA GLU A 489 6.57 -41.50 -9.82
C GLU A 489 7.42 -40.24 -9.54
N HIS A 490 6.89 -39.30 -8.77
CA HIS A 490 7.56 -38.04 -8.40
C HIS A 490 7.89 -37.97 -6.90
N ASN A 491 7.71 -39.04 -6.13
CA ASN A 491 7.82 -39.03 -4.67
C ASN A 491 7.04 -37.87 -4.03
N TYR A 492 5.87 -37.56 -4.60
CA TYR A 492 5.07 -36.39 -4.25
C TYR A 492 3.77 -36.81 -3.56
N VAL A 493 3.37 -36.04 -2.56
CA VAL A 493 2.06 -36.12 -1.93
C VAL A 493 1.50 -34.73 -1.67
N GLY A 494 0.27 -34.51 -2.10
CA GLY A 494 -0.51 -33.31 -1.79
C GLY A 494 -1.56 -33.61 -0.73
N PHE A 495 -1.75 -32.69 0.21
CA PHE A 495 -2.73 -32.79 1.28
C PHE A 495 -3.71 -31.61 1.24
N ASP A 496 -5.00 -31.93 1.39
CA ASP A 496 -6.04 -30.97 1.75
C ASP A 496 -6.40 -31.18 3.23
N ILE A 497 -6.06 -30.22 4.08
CA ILE A 497 -6.31 -30.26 5.53
C ILE A 497 -7.37 -29.21 5.86
N HIS A 498 -8.63 -29.60 5.86
CA HIS A 498 -9.75 -28.68 6.09
C HIS A 498 -10.31 -28.83 7.50
N PHE A 499 -10.11 -27.81 8.33
CA PHE A 499 -10.67 -27.76 9.68
C PHE A 499 -11.83 -26.78 9.75
N TRP A 500 -12.88 -27.16 10.46
CA TRP A 500 -14.02 -26.31 10.84
C TRP A 500 -14.10 -26.06 12.36
N SER A 501 -13.19 -26.66 13.12
CA SER A 501 -12.96 -26.38 14.53
C SER A 501 -11.52 -26.74 14.91
N SER A 502 -11.09 -26.36 16.11
CA SER A 502 -9.72 -26.61 16.61
C SER A 502 -8.61 -26.10 15.67
N PHE A 503 -8.81 -24.92 15.07
CA PHE A 503 -7.92 -24.33 14.06
C PHE A 503 -6.45 -24.25 14.51
N HIS A 504 -6.22 -24.01 15.80
CA HIS A 504 -4.89 -23.93 16.42
C HIS A 504 -4.06 -25.22 16.27
N LYS A 505 -4.68 -26.37 16.00
CA LYS A 505 -3.98 -27.65 15.77
C LYS A 505 -3.45 -27.80 14.34
N GLN A 506 -3.88 -26.97 13.40
CA GLN A 506 -3.60 -27.15 11.98
C GLN A 506 -2.10 -27.10 11.65
N GLU A 507 -1.32 -26.25 12.33
CA GLU A 507 0.14 -26.21 12.13
C GLU A 507 0.85 -27.45 12.69
N GLY A 508 0.39 -27.99 13.83
CA GLY A 508 0.91 -29.26 14.37
C GLY A 508 0.68 -30.41 13.41
N VAL A 509 -0.55 -30.52 12.88
CA VAL A 509 -0.92 -31.53 11.87
C VAL A 509 -0.09 -31.40 10.60
N LYS A 510 0.15 -30.18 10.11
CA LYS A 510 1.05 -29.95 8.97
C LYS A 510 2.44 -30.53 9.23
N VAL A 511 3.04 -30.22 10.37
CA VAL A 511 4.38 -30.70 10.76
C VAL A 511 4.39 -32.24 10.88
N SER A 512 3.38 -32.80 11.54
CA SER A 512 3.28 -34.24 11.79
C SER A 512 3.04 -35.03 10.50
N LEU A 513 2.22 -34.54 9.58
CA LEU A 513 2.03 -35.16 8.25
C LEU A 513 3.29 -35.13 7.40
N LEU A 514 4.01 -33.99 7.38
CA LEU A 514 5.30 -33.89 6.68
C LEU A 514 6.33 -34.89 7.23
N ALA A 515 6.42 -35.00 8.56
CA ALA A 515 7.30 -35.97 9.21
C ALA A 515 6.89 -37.42 8.88
N ALA A 516 5.59 -37.70 8.86
CA ALA A 516 5.04 -39.03 8.59
C ALA A 516 5.39 -39.54 7.19
N VAL A 517 5.32 -38.69 6.17
CA VAL A 517 5.74 -39.04 4.80
C VAL A 517 7.24 -38.89 4.57
N LYS A 518 7.99 -38.54 5.63
CA LYS A 518 9.43 -38.26 5.57
C LYS A 518 9.78 -37.27 4.45
N GLY A 519 8.91 -36.27 4.26
CA GLY A 519 9.17 -35.18 3.34
C GLY A 519 10.23 -34.26 3.94
N GLU A 520 11.15 -33.78 3.11
CA GLU A 520 12.07 -32.73 3.56
C GLU A 520 11.28 -31.43 3.72
N ARG A 521 11.38 -30.76 4.87
CA ARG A 521 10.67 -29.49 5.12
C ARG A 521 10.99 -28.41 4.08
N LYS A 522 12.21 -28.43 3.53
CA LYS A 522 12.66 -27.52 2.46
C LYS A 522 12.10 -27.87 1.07
N ALA A 523 11.50 -29.04 0.92
CA ALA A 523 10.86 -29.52 -0.29
C ALA A 523 9.33 -29.62 -0.06
N SER A 524 8.78 -28.71 0.76
CA SER A 524 7.35 -28.64 1.03
C SER A 524 6.83 -27.23 0.78
N SER A 525 5.60 -27.11 0.31
CA SER A 525 4.91 -25.85 0.09
C SER A 525 3.59 -25.83 0.85
N SER A 526 3.12 -24.65 1.28
CA SER A 526 1.80 -24.55 1.91
C SER A 526 1.17 -23.17 1.82
N PHE A 527 -0.16 -23.14 1.78
CA PHE A 527 -0.97 -21.92 1.92
C PHE A 527 -2.34 -22.25 2.48
N ARG A 528 -3.00 -21.26 3.09
CA ARG A 528 -4.35 -21.39 3.63
C ARG A 528 -5.37 -20.74 2.71
N ILE A 529 -6.58 -21.26 2.73
CA ILE A 529 -7.78 -20.69 2.11
C ILE A 529 -8.85 -20.61 3.20
N ILE A 530 -9.48 -19.45 3.34
CA ILE A 530 -10.67 -19.30 4.17
C ILE A 530 -11.84 -19.99 3.47
N ALA A 531 -12.45 -20.95 4.16
CA ALA A 531 -13.49 -21.81 3.65
C ALA A 531 -14.73 -21.78 4.55
N GLY A 532 -15.80 -22.47 4.12
CA GLY A 532 -16.97 -22.72 4.96
C GLY A 532 -16.73 -23.87 5.95
N GLY A 533 -17.19 -23.70 7.18
CA GLY A 533 -17.14 -24.71 8.23
C GLY A 533 -18.47 -25.47 8.41
N MET A 534 -18.60 -26.12 9.57
CA MET A 534 -19.78 -26.91 9.95
C MET A 534 -20.40 -26.38 11.25
N PHE A 535 -21.72 -26.16 11.27
CA PHE A 535 -22.43 -25.74 12.48
C PHE A 535 -22.58 -26.87 13.51
N GLY A 536 -22.81 -26.50 14.78
CA GLY A 536 -23.20 -27.43 15.83
C GLY A 536 -22.04 -28.17 16.50
N LYS A 537 -20.80 -27.70 16.33
CA LYS A 537 -19.61 -28.27 16.98
C LYS A 537 -19.50 -27.80 18.41
N SER A 538 -19.44 -28.70 19.38
CA SER A 538 -19.36 -28.34 20.81
C SER A 538 -18.19 -27.41 21.17
N THR A 539 -17.11 -27.41 20.39
CA THR A 539 -15.90 -26.59 20.60
C THR A 539 -15.97 -25.18 20.03
N TRP A 540 -17.05 -24.78 19.35
CA TRP A 540 -17.13 -23.50 18.63
C TRP A 540 -16.81 -22.28 19.51
N LYS A 541 -17.21 -22.32 20.79
CA LYS A 541 -16.90 -21.27 21.78
C LYS A 541 -15.41 -21.18 22.11
N ASP A 542 -14.72 -22.32 22.17
CA ASP A 542 -13.27 -22.34 22.42
C ASP A 542 -12.50 -21.82 21.21
N ASP A 543 -13.00 -22.11 20.01
CA ASP A 543 -12.44 -21.58 18.76
C ASP A 543 -12.61 -20.06 18.67
N GLU A 544 -13.78 -19.52 19.04
CA GLU A 544 -14.00 -18.07 19.15
C GLU A 544 -13.06 -17.37 20.13
N LYS A 545 -12.68 -18.03 21.23
CA LYS A 545 -11.73 -17.47 22.20
C LYS A 545 -10.30 -17.41 21.66
N ARG A 546 -9.98 -18.17 20.61
CA ARG A 546 -8.63 -18.35 20.05
C ARG A 546 -8.42 -17.67 18.70
N ARG A 547 -9.48 -17.15 18.08
CA ARG A 547 -9.40 -16.31 16.87
C ARG A 547 -9.84 -14.90 17.21
N GLY A 548 -9.46 -13.93 16.39
CA GLY A 548 -9.77 -12.52 16.65
C GLY A 548 -10.41 -11.83 15.44
N PRO A 549 -10.60 -10.51 15.51
CA PRO A 549 -10.65 -9.76 16.76
C PRO A 549 -11.86 -10.22 17.60
N GLY A 550 -11.69 -10.34 18.92
CA GLY A 550 -12.82 -10.51 19.84
C GLY A 550 -13.67 -9.23 19.98
N SER A 551 -14.66 -9.22 20.89
CA SER A 551 -15.46 -8.02 21.18
C SER A 551 -14.58 -6.84 21.60
N THR A 552 -14.61 -5.75 20.84
CA THR A 552 -14.02 -4.48 21.22
C THR A 552 -15.07 -3.63 21.93
N GLU A 553 -14.77 -3.18 23.14
CA GLU A 553 -15.26 -1.88 23.59
C GLU A 553 -14.28 -0.85 23.02
N GLY A 554 -14.80 0.22 22.43
CA GLY A 554 -13.99 1.43 22.25
C GLY A 554 -13.38 1.78 23.60
N CYS A 555 -12.11 2.22 23.63
CA CYS A 555 -11.53 2.69 24.90
C CYS A 555 -12.53 3.66 25.53
N ASP A 556 -12.73 3.60 26.86
CA ASP A 556 -13.64 4.49 27.59
C ASP A 556 -13.35 5.95 27.25
N ALA A 557 -14.00 6.44 26.20
CA ALA A 557 -13.91 7.80 25.72
C ALA A 557 -15.24 8.44 26.10
N THR A 558 -15.22 9.22 27.17
CA THR A 558 -16.27 10.19 27.50
C THR A 558 -16.28 11.35 26.49
N VAL A 559 -16.20 11.05 25.19
CA VAL A 559 -16.22 12.02 24.09
C VAL A 559 -17.22 11.53 23.04
N ASP A 560 -18.46 12.01 23.20
CA ASP A 560 -19.57 12.04 22.26
C ASP A 560 -19.68 10.92 21.20
N ASP A 561 -20.32 9.83 21.65
CA ASP A 561 -20.94 8.71 20.89
C ASP A 561 -21.90 9.15 19.76
N VAL A 562 -22.09 10.46 19.53
CA VAL A 562 -22.97 11.05 18.51
C VAL A 562 -22.26 11.19 17.16
N ALA A 563 -20.97 11.50 17.14
CA ALA A 563 -20.23 11.72 15.88
C ALA A 563 -19.90 10.40 15.15
N TYR A 564 -19.55 9.35 15.89
CA TYR A 564 -19.27 8.03 15.33
C TYR A 564 -20.53 7.38 14.72
N LYS A 565 -21.67 7.47 15.42
CA LYS A 565 -22.96 6.98 14.93
C LYS A 565 -23.44 7.75 13.70
N ALA A 566 -23.15 9.05 13.60
CA ALA A 566 -23.49 9.84 12.42
C ALA A 566 -22.68 9.43 11.18
N LYS A 567 -21.39 9.08 11.34
CA LYS A 567 -20.51 8.66 10.23
C LYS A 567 -20.86 7.25 9.72
N GLN A 568 -21.17 6.30 10.62
CA GLN A 568 -21.68 4.97 10.21
C GLN A 568 -23.04 5.04 9.48
N LEU A 569 -23.94 5.95 9.88
CA LEU A 569 -25.23 6.10 9.21
C LEU A 569 -25.08 6.62 7.78
N SER A 570 -24.10 7.51 7.54
CA SER A 570 -23.78 8.04 6.21
C SER A 570 -23.21 6.97 5.27
N ILE A 571 -22.32 6.11 5.76
CA ILE A 571 -21.71 5.04 4.96
C ILE A 571 -22.74 3.95 4.60
N ASN A 572 -23.59 3.57 5.57
CA ASN A 572 -24.64 2.59 5.32
C ASN A 572 -25.71 3.10 4.33
N ASN A 573 -26.00 4.41 4.34
CA ASN A 573 -26.89 5.02 3.36
C ASN A 573 -26.26 5.03 1.95
N ALA A 574 -24.96 5.34 1.83
CA ALA A 574 -24.25 5.27 0.54
C ALA A 574 -24.20 3.84 -0.02
N PHE A 575 -24.00 2.83 0.83
CA PHE A 575 -24.07 1.42 0.41
C PHE A 575 -25.48 0.99 -0.01
N ALA A 576 -26.52 1.47 0.67
CA ALA A 576 -27.91 1.18 0.31
C ALA A 576 -28.29 1.80 -1.05
N ASP A 577 -27.81 3.01 -1.33
CA ASP A 577 -28.01 3.68 -2.62
C ASP A 577 -27.25 2.97 -3.76
N MET A 578 -26.03 2.50 -3.50
CA MET A 578 -25.24 1.73 -4.45
C MET A 578 -25.85 0.33 -4.73
N THR A 579 -26.47 -0.30 -3.72
CA THR A 579 -27.18 -1.58 -3.91
C THR A 579 -28.49 -1.39 -4.70
N GLN A 580 -29.19 -0.26 -4.52
CA GLN A 580 -30.35 0.10 -5.35
C GLN A 580 -29.99 0.39 -6.81
N LEU A 581 -28.78 0.89 -7.09
CA LEU A 581 -28.27 1.05 -8.45
C LEU A 581 -27.99 -0.29 -9.15
N ILE A 582 -27.57 -1.32 -8.39
CA ILE A 582 -27.32 -2.67 -8.90
C ILE A 582 -28.63 -3.46 -9.10
N GLU A 583 -29.66 -3.21 -8.29
CA GLU A 583 -30.99 -3.85 -8.42
C GLU A 583 -31.95 -3.10 -9.37
N GLY A 584 -31.51 -1.98 -9.94
CA GLY A 584 -32.24 -1.20 -10.93
C GLY A 584 -32.29 -1.88 -12.30
N ASN A 585 -33.51 -2.17 -12.77
CA ASN A 585 -33.85 -2.88 -14.02
C ASN A 585 -33.44 -2.21 -15.36
N GLU A 586 -32.31 -1.48 -15.43
CA GLU A 586 -31.87 -0.78 -16.65
C GLU A 586 -30.51 -1.23 -17.22
N LEU A 587 -30.13 -2.48 -17.03
CA LEU A 587 -29.17 -3.16 -17.92
C LEU A 587 -29.76 -4.52 -18.34
N LYS A 588 -30.39 -4.53 -19.51
CA LYS A 588 -30.95 -5.71 -20.17
C LYS A 588 -30.22 -5.99 -21.46
#